data_AF-A0A383EGE6-F1
#
_entry.id   AF-A0A383EGE6-F1
#
_cell.length_a   1.000
_cell.length_b   1.000
_cell.length_c   1.000
_cell.angle_alpha   90.00
_cell.angle_beta   90.00
_cell.angle_gamma   90.00
#
_symmetry.space_group_name_H-M   'P 1'
#
loop_
_entity.id
_entity.type
_entity.pdbx_description
1 polymer ?
#
loop_
_entity_poly.entity_id
_entity_poly.type
_entity_poly.pdbx_seq_one_letter_code
_entity_poly.pdbx_strand_id
1 'polypeptide(L)'
;DIGEIVGRGKDANGGLVDYSSILFESKVVDAGDPIGAIYFKTTGAEVIFGDQDEKLMDINGSAPNTVTINSALDVKGSITMAGAAFTAPITSNEAGEHSLGTQATEDERGEWQALHLWDSGDATNAKITFGDGTDDEVENNADVELEHIPTRGITINDDHRFQFRNNDTFIHSSNTDILNLVAPTLTLDAPTKVTLDAPIVNIDNDDEAALVDLNIAGHAHITNTLNIGGR
;
A
#
# COMPACT_ATOMS: atom_id res chain seq x y z
N ASP A 1 27.88 -15.83 36.69
CA ASP A 1 27.84 -14.67 37.61
C ASP A 1 27.02 -13.55 37.03
N ILE A 2 26.33 -12.82 37.90
CA ILE A 2 25.46 -11.70 37.53
C ILE A 2 25.94 -10.46 38.27
N GLY A 3 26.26 -9.41 37.51
CA GLY A 3 26.39 -8.05 38.03
C GLY A 3 25.05 -7.34 37.94
N GLU A 4 24.71 -6.54 38.95
CA GLU A 4 23.47 -5.78 38.95
C GLU A 4 23.73 -4.32 39.36
N ILE A 5 23.14 -3.39 38.60
CA ILE A 5 23.04 -1.99 38.97
C ILE A 5 21.56 -1.69 39.22
N VAL A 6 21.24 -1.22 40.42
CA VAL A 6 19.87 -0.91 40.82
C VAL A 6 19.68 0.60 40.96
N GLY A 7 18.69 1.12 40.24
CA GLY A 7 18.17 2.48 40.43
C GLY A 7 17.18 2.50 41.58
N ARG A 8 17.59 3.07 42.72
CA ARG A 8 16.74 3.19 43.92
C ARG A 8 16.21 4.60 44.09
N GLY A 9 14.94 4.69 44.47
CA GLY A 9 14.24 5.94 44.76
C GLY A 9 13.54 5.85 46.11
N LYS A 10 12.90 6.95 46.51
CA LYS A 10 11.98 6.90 47.64
C LYS A 10 10.57 6.67 47.12
N ASP A 11 9.85 5.76 47.75
CA ASP A 11 8.41 5.65 47.56
C ASP A 11 7.68 6.88 48.14
N ALA A 12 6.36 6.91 47.96
CA ALA A 12 5.52 8.01 48.43
C ALA A 12 5.62 8.25 49.96
N ASN A 13 6.06 7.25 50.72
CA ASN A 13 6.22 7.30 52.16
C ASN A 13 7.67 7.55 52.60
N GLY A 14 8.57 7.80 51.65
CA GLY A 14 9.98 8.10 51.91
C GLY A 14 10.86 6.86 52.11
N GLY A 15 10.31 5.64 51.98
CA GLY A 15 11.03 4.37 52.05
C GLY A 15 11.84 4.13 50.77
N LEU A 16 13.05 3.59 50.90
CA LEU A 16 13.86 3.29 49.71
C LEU A 16 13.32 2.05 49.00
N VAL A 17 13.04 2.17 47.70
CA VAL A 17 12.58 1.09 46.83
C VAL A 17 13.31 1.10 45.49
N ASP A 18 13.35 -0.05 44.84
CA ASP A 18 14.06 -0.26 43.57
C ASP A 18 13.09 -0.02 42.41
N TYR A 19 13.46 0.84 41.46
CA TYR A 19 12.58 1.28 40.35
C TYR A 19 13.00 0.75 38.98
N SER A 20 14.27 0.38 38.83
CA SER A 20 14.82 -0.16 37.59
C SER A 20 16.11 -0.87 37.89
N SER A 21 16.47 -1.86 37.08
CA SER A 21 17.80 -2.45 37.15
C SER A 21 18.40 -2.72 35.78
N ILE A 22 19.72 -2.73 35.76
CA ILE A 22 20.52 -3.18 34.64
C ILE A 22 21.28 -4.41 35.11
N LEU A 23 21.08 -5.52 34.42
CA LEU A 23 21.75 -6.78 34.71
C LEU A 23 22.83 -7.06 33.69
N PHE A 24 23.95 -7.57 34.19
CA PHE A 24 25.09 -8.03 33.43
C PHE A 24 25.22 -9.52 33.69
N GLU A 25 24.89 -10.35 32.71
CA GLU A 25 24.92 -11.80 32.84
C GLU A 25 26.11 -12.37 32.07
N SER A 26 26.88 -13.24 32.72
CA SER A 26 27.80 -14.15 32.02
C SER A 26 27.04 -15.43 31.66
N LYS A 27 26.69 -15.59 30.38
CA LYS A 27 25.83 -16.68 29.89
C LYS A 27 26.48 -18.05 29.98
N VAL A 28 27.81 -18.10 29.89
CA VAL A 28 28.55 -19.36 30.03
C VAL A 28 29.75 -19.10 30.91
N VAL A 29 29.65 -19.51 32.18
CA VAL A 29 30.63 -19.15 33.21
C VAL A 29 31.96 -19.90 33.03
N ASP A 30 32.01 -20.96 32.20
CA ASP A 30 33.22 -21.78 31.98
C ASP A 30 33.38 -22.29 30.52
N ALA A 31 32.88 -21.58 29.51
CA ALA A 31 33.18 -21.91 28.10
C ALA A 31 34.46 -21.22 27.62
N GLY A 32 35.14 -21.83 26.63
CA GLY A 32 36.33 -21.27 26.01
C GLY A 32 36.16 -19.87 25.39
N ASP A 33 34.91 -19.45 25.16
CA ASP A 33 34.53 -18.12 24.68
C ASP A 33 33.50 -17.50 25.65
N PRO A 34 33.90 -16.58 26.55
CA PRO A 34 32.97 -15.96 27.49
C PRO A 34 32.01 -15.01 26.75
N ILE A 35 30.71 -15.29 26.82
CA ILE A 35 29.66 -14.46 26.22
C ILE A 35 28.87 -13.77 27.34
N GLY A 36 28.87 -12.44 27.34
CA GLY A 36 28.08 -11.61 28.25
C GLY A 36 26.79 -11.08 27.62
N ALA A 37 25.80 -10.75 28.43
CA ALA A 37 24.57 -10.08 28.02
C ALA A 37 24.20 -8.93 28.98
N ILE A 38 23.53 -7.91 28.45
CA ILE A 38 23.00 -6.79 29.23
C ILE A 38 21.48 -6.77 29.09
N TYR A 39 20.77 -6.61 30.21
CA TYR A 39 19.32 -6.50 30.23
C TYR A 39 18.88 -5.24 30.97
N PHE A 40 17.87 -4.56 30.45
CA PHE A 40 17.22 -3.41 31.08
C PHE A 40 15.85 -3.80 31.65
N LYS A 41 15.61 -3.41 32.89
CA LYS A 41 14.39 -3.71 33.66
C LYS A 41 13.78 -2.46 34.27
N THR A 42 12.45 -2.40 34.35
CA THR A 42 11.66 -1.36 35.02
C THR A 42 10.68 -2.01 36.00
N THR A 43 10.57 -1.48 37.24
CA THR A 43 9.84 -2.15 38.34
C THR A 43 8.32 -2.20 38.12
N GLY A 44 7.75 -3.38 38.36
CA GLY A 44 6.35 -3.77 38.14
C GLY A 44 6.21 -5.20 37.61
N ALA A 45 7.32 -5.76 37.14
CA ALA A 45 7.46 -7.11 36.60
C ALA A 45 8.40 -7.93 37.53
N GLU A 46 7.96 -9.11 37.97
CA GLU A 46 8.71 -10.02 38.85
C GLU A 46 9.61 -10.97 38.03
N VAL A 47 10.86 -10.58 37.74
CA VAL A 47 11.64 -11.38 36.78
C VAL A 47 12.12 -12.65 37.47
N ILE A 48 11.39 -13.74 37.25
CA ILE A 48 11.87 -15.08 37.54
C ILE A 48 12.96 -15.39 36.51
N PHE A 49 14.15 -15.79 36.99
CA PHE A 49 15.26 -16.15 36.10
C PHE A 49 14.83 -17.28 35.15
N GLY A 50 14.92 -17.02 33.84
CA GLY A 50 14.44 -17.92 32.79
C GLY A 50 13.21 -17.39 32.05
N ASP A 51 12.54 -16.36 32.58
CA ASP A 51 11.42 -15.71 31.93
C ASP A 51 11.84 -14.42 31.21
N GLN A 52 11.50 -14.29 29.93
CA GLN A 52 11.93 -13.20 29.05
C GLN A 52 10.92 -12.05 29.00
N ASP A 53 9.68 -12.31 29.44
CA ASP A 53 8.51 -11.44 29.22
C ASP A 53 8.56 -10.10 29.97
N GLU A 54 9.54 -9.94 30.84
CA GLU A 54 9.66 -8.79 31.72
C GLU A 54 10.91 -7.93 31.47
N LYS A 55 11.69 -8.29 30.43
CA LYS A 55 12.85 -7.52 29.99
C LYS A 55 12.41 -6.54 28.93
N LEU A 56 12.50 -5.24 29.21
CA LEU A 56 12.13 -4.22 28.22
C LEU A 56 13.07 -4.26 27.00
N MET A 57 14.36 -4.47 27.26
CA MET A 57 15.40 -4.47 26.24
C MET A 57 16.53 -5.41 26.64
N ASP A 58 17.10 -6.11 25.66
CA ASP A 58 18.33 -6.86 25.83
C ASP A 58 19.37 -6.53 24.77
N ILE A 59 20.64 -6.61 25.17
CA ILE A 59 21.79 -6.47 24.29
C ILE A 59 22.58 -7.76 24.39
N ASN A 60 22.78 -8.40 23.24
CA ASN A 60 23.50 -9.67 23.13
C ASN A 60 22.84 -10.80 23.96
N GLY A 61 21.57 -10.63 24.37
CA GLY A 61 20.85 -11.46 25.34
C GLY A 61 19.97 -12.52 24.69
N SER A 62 19.09 -12.15 23.77
CA SER A 62 18.28 -13.10 23.02
C SER A 62 19.07 -13.70 21.86
N ALA A 63 19.84 -12.87 21.15
CA ALA A 63 20.73 -13.30 20.07
C ALA A 63 22.08 -12.55 20.10
N PRO A 64 23.20 -13.18 19.66
CA PRO A 64 24.50 -12.51 19.61
C PRO A 64 24.52 -11.31 18.67
N ASN A 65 25.22 -10.22 19.07
CA ASN A 65 25.39 -8.97 18.32
C ASN A 65 24.08 -8.25 17.95
N THR A 66 23.01 -8.46 18.73
CA THR A 66 21.73 -7.80 18.52
C THR A 66 21.34 -6.92 19.70
N VAL A 67 20.50 -5.93 19.40
CA VAL A 67 19.71 -5.22 20.39
C VAL A 67 18.26 -5.61 20.16
N THR A 68 17.63 -6.20 21.17
CA THR A 68 16.23 -6.60 21.12
C THR A 68 15.43 -5.67 22.01
N ILE A 69 14.32 -5.16 21.48
CA ILE A 69 13.32 -4.41 22.25
C ILE A 69 12.09 -5.30 22.27
N ASN A 70 11.72 -5.80 23.46
CA ASN A 70 10.64 -6.79 23.59
C ASN A 70 9.25 -6.14 23.66
N SER A 71 9.18 -4.81 23.64
CA SER A 71 7.94 -4.03 23.66
C SER A 71 7.97 -2.94 22.57
N ALA A 72 7.10 -1.95 22.67
CA ALA A 72 7.02 -0.86 21.71
C ALA A 72 8.27 0.02 21.74
N LEU A 73 8.78 0.38 20.55
CA LEU A 73 9.76 1.43 20.35
C LEU A 73 9.02 2.72 19.96
N ASP A 74 8.87 3.64 20.91
CA ASP A 74 8.38 5.00 20.66
C ASP A 74 9.57 5.97 20.53
N VAL A 75 9.76 6.55 19.34
CA VAL A 75 10.80 7.55 19.08
C VAL A 75 10.16 8.86 18.65
N LYS A 76 10.12 9.81 19.57
CA LYS A 76 9.61 11.17 19.33
C LYS A 76 10.49 12.02 18.43
N GLY A 77 11.73 11.58 18.19
CA GLY A 77 12.71 12.25 17.33
C GLY A 77 12.87 11.53 15.99
N SER A 78 13.94 11.85 15.26
CA SER A 78 14.27 11.14 14.03
C SER A 78 15.05 9.86 14.29
N ILE A 79 14.75 8.82 13.53
CA ILE A 79 15.59 7.63 13.38
C ILE A 79 16.31 7.74 12.03
N THR A 80 17.64 7.72 12.04
CA THR A 80 18.47 7.70 10.82
C THR A 80 19.13 6.34 10.69
N MET A 81 18.83 5.62 9.60
CA MET A 81 19.37 4.27 9.35
C MET A 81 20.22 4.27 8.08
N ALA A 82 21.46 3.76 8.17
CA ALA A 82 22.33 3.57 7.01
C ALA A 82 21.99 2.26 6.29
N GLY A 83 20.77 2.22 5.73
CA GLY A 83 20.15 1.00 5.20
C GLY A 83 19.26 0.32 6.25
N ALA A 84 18.03 0.04 5.86
CA ALA A 84 17.07 -0.75 6.65
C ALA A 84 16.55 -1.88 5.77
N ALA A 85 16.61 -3.11 6.28
CA ALA A 85 15.99 -4.26 5.66
C ALA A 85 14.99 -4.83 6.66
N PHE A 86 13.71 -4.78 6.30
CA PHE A 86 12.65 -5.40 7.08
C PHE A 86 12.55 -6.86 6.62
N THR A 87 12.95 -7.80 7.47
CA THR A 87 12.95 -9.24 7.16
C THR A 87 11.59 -9.90 7.44
N ALA A 88 10.68 -9.15 8.07
CA ALA A 88 9.28 -9.46 8.24
C ALA A 88 8.43 -8.32 7.63
N PRO A 89 7.15 -8.55 7.29
CA PRO A 89 6.29 -7.54 6.70
C PRO A 89 6.18 -6.29 7.60
N ILE A 90 6.15 -5.11 6.97
CA ILE A 90 5.67 -3.90 7.64
C ILE A 90 4.15 -4.04 7.71
N THR A 91 3.64 -4.41 8.88
CA THR A 91 2.20 -4.53 9.11
C THR A 91 1.68 -3.25 9.74
N SER A 92 0.68 -2.66 9.09
CA SER A 92 -0.26 -1.75 9.71
C SER A 92 -1.28 -2.57 10.51
N ASN A 93 -1.94 -1.96 11.50
CA ASN A 93 -3.23 -2.48 11.97
C ASN A 93 -4.30 -2.31 10.85
N GLU A 94 -5.59 -2.32 11.20
CA GLU A 94 -6.71 -2.18 10.26
C GLU A 94 -6.46 -1.15 9.14
N ALA A 95 -7.07 -1.39 7.97
CA ALA A 95 -6.90 -0.55 6.79
C ALA A 95 -7.20 0.93 7.12
N GLY A 96 -6.59 1.86 6.38
CA GLY A 96 -6.84 3.30 6.56
C GLY A 96 -6.19 3.98 7.78
N GLU A 97 -5.84 3.26 8.85
CA GLU A 97 -5.30 3.91 10.08
C GLU A 97 -3.84 4.34 9.97
N HIS A 98 -3.05 3.68 9.12
CA HIS A 98 -1.61 3.95 8.99
C HIS A 98 -1.22 4.23 7.53
N SER A 99 -0.82 5.48 7.27
CA SER A 99 -0.26 5.93 6.00
C SER A 99 1.26 6.08 6.08
N LEU A 100 1.95 6.00 4.94
CA LEU A 100 3.33 6.46 4.82
C LEU A 100 3.38 8.01 4.82
N GLY A 101 2.93 8.67 5.88
CA GLY A 101 2.85 10.14 5.98
C GLY A 101 1.99 10.64 7.15
N THR A 102 2.14 11.91 7.53
CA THR A 102 1.39 12.57 8.62
C THR A 102 0.01 13.06 8.16
N GLN A 103 -1.00 12.93 9.03
CA GLN A 103 -2.43 13.18 8.73
C GLN A 103 -3.07 14.34 9.52
N ALA A 104 -2.30 15.17 10.24
CA ALA A 104 -2.91 16.00 11.29
C ALA A 104 -3.58 17.31 10.81
N THR A 105 -3.11 17.95 9.73
CA THR A 105 -3.68 19.21 9.23
C THR A 105 -3.49 19.35 7.71
N GLU A 106 -4.28 20.22 7.04
CA GLU A 106 -4.09 20.53 5.60
C GLU A 106 -2.67 20.98 5.27
N ASP A 107 -2.00 21.64 6.22
CA ASP A 107 -0.64 22.17 6.09
C ASP A 107 0.47 21.11 6.30
N GLU A 108 0.12 19.92 6.81
CA GLU A 108 1.06 18.83 7.17
C GLU A 108 0.84 17.54 6.35
N ARG A 109 0.01 17.61 5.30
CA ARG A 109 -0.27 16.51 4.37
C ARG A 109 1.01 16.09 3.64
N GLY A 110 1.53 14.91 3.97
CA GLY A 110 2.64 14.31 3.23
C GLY A 110 2.21 13.82 1.84
N GLU A 111 3.15 13.77 0.89
CA GLU A 111 2.90 13.37 -0.51
C GLU A 111 2.29 11.96 -0.65
N TRP A 112 2.41 11.11 0.37
CA TRP A 112 2.03 9.69 0.35
C TRP A 112 0.85 9.33 1.29
N GLN A 113 0.08 10.32 1.76
CA GLN A 113 -1.02 10.15 2.74
C GLN A 113 -2.16 9.20 2.32
N ALA A 114 -2.28 8.86 1.03
CA ALA A 114 -3.34 8.03 0.46
C ALA A 114 -2.78 6.89 -0.42
N LEU A 115 -1.51 6.52 -0.19
CA LEU A 115 -0.91 5.34 -0.80
C LEU A 115 -1.02 4.16 0.17
N HIS A 116 -1.89 3.21 -0.16
CA HIS A 116 -1.96 1.93 0.53
C HIS A 116 -1.25 0.85 -0.32
N LEU A 117 -0.25 0.20 0.26
CA LEU A 117 0.46 -0.91 -0.36
C LEU A 117 -0.13 -2.21 0.20
N TRP A 118 -1.01 -2.86 -0.56
CA TRP A 118 -1.59 -4.14 -0.17
C TRP A 118 -0.83 -5.30 -0.81
N ASP A 119 -0.33 -6.21 0.01
CA ASP A 119 0.27 -7.48 -0.43
C ASP A 119 -0.81 -8.56 -0.57
N SER A 120 -0.85 -9.19 -1.74
CA SER A 120 -1.75 -10.28 -2.10
C SER A 120 -1.59 -11.54 -1.25
N GLY A 121 -2.69 -12.25 -1.01
CA GLY A 121 -2.68 -13.68 -0.62
C GLY A 121 -2.97 -14.60 -1.81
N ASP A 122 -2.93 -15.94 -1.62
CA ASP A 122 -3.14 -16.95 -2.68
C ASP A 122 -4.47 -16.85 -3.46
N ALA A 123 -5.40 -15.99 -3.01
CA ALA A 123 -6.72 -15.77 -3.58
C ALA A 123 -6.96 -14.32 -4.07
N THR A 124 -6.03 -13.38 -3.88
CA THR A 124 -6.20 -11.97 -4.24
C THR A 124 -4.95 -11.44 -4.94
N ASN A 125 -5.07 -10.48 -5.87
CA ASN A 125 -3.89 -9.85 -6.47
C ASN A 125 -3.44 -8.65 -5.63
N ALA A 126 -2.15 -8.31 -5.72
CA ALA A 126 -1.61 -7.12 -5.07
C ALA A 126 -2.22 -5.87 -5.70
N LYS A 127 -2.60 -4.91 -4.86
CA LYS A 127 -3.23 -3.66 -5.30
C LYS A 127 -2.46 -2.46 -4.77
N ILE A 128 -2.49 -1.40 -5.56
CA ILE A 128 -2.19 -0.04 -5.11
C ILE A 128 -3.49 0.73 -5.25
N THR A 129 -4.03 1.23 -4.14
CA THR A 129 -5.24 2.07 -4.16
C THR A 129 -4.86 3.54 -3.96
N PHE A 130 -5.57 4.43 -4.67
CA PHE A 130 -5.52 5.88 -4.50
C PHE A 130 -6.91 6.35 -4.08
N GLY A 131 -7.07 6.64 -2.80
CA GLY A 131 -8.36 6.90 -2.19
C GLY A 131 -8.56 8.30 -1.63
N ASP A 132 -9.81 8.61 -1.24
CA ASP A 132 -10.15 9.86 -0.55
C ASP A 132 -9.90 9.82 0.98
N GLY A 133 -9.47 8.66 1.48
CA GLY A 133 -9.09 8.44 2.88
C GLY A 133 -10.24 7.98 3.77
N THR A 134 -11.39 7.57 3.21
CA THR A 134 -12.48 6.95 3.97
C THR A 134 -12.56 5.44 3.68
N ASP A 135 -12.06 4.64 4.63
CA ASP A 135 -11.98 3.17 4.57
C ASP A 135 -13.35 2.54 4.76
N ASP A 136 -14.24 2.66 3.78
CA ASP A 136 -15.47 1.89 3.80
C ASP A 136 -15.55 1.05 2.52
N GLU A 137 -15.42 -0.27 2.68
CA GLU A 137 -15.78 -1.32 1.71
C GLU A 137 -17.31 -1.33 1.42
N VAL A 138 -17.91 -0.17 1.19
CA VAL A 138 -19.27 -0.05 0.67
C VAL A 138 -19.23 -0.23 -0.84
N GLU A 139 -20.37 -0.63 -1.41
CA GLU A 139 -20.61 -0.76 -2.85
C GLU A 139 -20.37 0.53 -3.69
N ASN A 140 -19.82 1.60 -3.11
CA ASN A 140 -19.47 2.87 -3.75
C ASN A 140 -18.13 3.44 -3.25
N ASN A 141 -17.12 2.59 -2.99
CA ASN A 141 -15.78 3.09 -2.72
C ASN A 141 -15.28 3.92 -3.94
N ALA A 142 -14.87 5.17 -3.70
CA ALA A 142 -14.39 6.11 -4.71
C ALA A 142 -12.89 5.94 -5.03
N ASP A 143 -12.23 4.97 -4.40
CA ASP A 143 -10.82 4.69 -4.57
C ASP A 143 -10.50 4.19 -5.98
N VAL A 144 -9.45 4.76 -6.57
CA VAL A 144 -8.89 4.24 -7.81
C VAL A 144 -7.95 3.10 -7.46
N GLU A 145 -8.32 1.86 -7.83
CA GLU A 145 -7.42 0.71 -7.70
C GLU A 145 -6.59 0.50 -8.98
N LEU A 146 -5.28 0.36 -8.81
CA LEU A 146 -4.39 -0.22 -9.81
C LEU A 146 -4.04 -1.64 -9.39
N GLU A 147 -4.65 -2.61 -10.07
CA GLU A 147 -4.35 -4.04 -9.87
C GLU A 147 -3.35 -4.51 -10.92
N HIS A 148 -2.21 -5.06 -10.47
CA HIS A 148 -1.26 -5.71 -11.35
C HIS A 148 -1.59 -7.20 -11.45
N ILE A 149 -2.07 -7.62 -12.61
CA ILE A 149 -2.25 -9.03 -12.92
C ILE A 149 -1.07 -9.48 -13.79
N PRO A 150 -0.16 -10.34 -13.28
CA PRO A 150 1.09 -10.68 -13.97
C PRO A 150 0.93 -11.23 -15.40
N THR A 151 -0.24 -11.76 -15.73
CA THR A 151 -0.57 -12.34 -17.04
C THR A 151 -1.43 -11.44 -17.93
N ARG A 152 -1.96 -10.33 -17.40
CA ARG A 152 -3.01 -9.52 -18.08
C ARG A 152 -2.72 -8.01 -18.13
N GLY A 153 -1.83 -7.48 -17.29
CA GLY A 153 -1.45 -6.06 -17.27
C GLY A 153 -2.08 -5.28 -16.11
N ILE A 154 -2.30 -3.97 -16.31
CA ILE A 154 -2.93 -3.06 -15.34
C ILE A 154 -4.45 -3.09 -15.56
N THR A 155 -5.20 -3.41 -14.53
CA THR A 155 -6.68 -3.36 -14.53
C THR A 155 -7.15 -2.22 -13.63
N ILE A 156 -8.22 -1.54 -14.07
CA ILE A 156 -8.98 -0.59 -13.25
C ILE A 156 -10.29 -1.30 -12.89
N ASN A 157 -10.68 -1.33 -11.61
CA ASN A 157 -11.85 -2.05 -11.10
C ASN A 157 -13.18 -1.32 -11.35
N ASP A 158 -14.29 -2.06 -11.36
CA ASP A 158 -15.68 -1.55 -11.34
C ASP A 158 -16.00 -0.48 -12.41
N ASP A 159 -16.76 0.56 -12.03
CA ASP A 159 -17.18 1.68 -12.89
C ASP A 159 -16.06 2.73 -13.11
N HIS A 160 -14.83 2.43 -12.67
CA HIS A 160 -13.72 3.35 -12.80
C HIS A 160 -13.21 3.42 -14.24
N ARG A 161 -12.58 4.56 -14.54
CA ARG A 161 -12.26 4.97 -15.90
C ARG A 161 -10.94 5.72 -15.94
N PHE A 162 -10.20 5.56 -17.03
CA PHE A 162 -9.06 6.42 -17.31
C PHE A 162 -9.57 7.74 -17.90
N GLN A 163 -9.68 8.78 -17.06
CA GLN A 163 -10.20 10.09 -17.45
C GLN A 163 -9.13 10.97 -18.08
N PHE A 164 -9.54 11.77 -19.06
CA PHE A 164 -8.71 12.80 -19.68
C PHE A 164 -9.40 14.15 -19.52
N ARG A 165 -8.78 15.05 -18.74
CA ARG A 165 -9.26 16.44 -18.49
C ARG A 165 -10.56 16.55 -17.68
N ASN A 166 -11.60 15.77 -17.98
CA ASN A 166 -12.91 15.85 -17.33
C ASN A 166 -13.68 14.53 -17.35
N ASN A 167 -14.90 14.56 -16.80
CA ASN A 167 -15.77 13.41 -16.65
C ASN A 167 -16.36 12.87 -17.97
N ASP A 168 -16.35 13.66 -19.04
CA ASP A 168 -16.99 13.33 -20.31
C ASP A 168 -16.02 12.69 -21.30
N THR A 169 -14.72 12.67 -20.98
CA THR A 169 -13.67 12.14 -21.86
C THR A 169 -12.88 11.05 -21.13
N PHE A 170 -13.13 9.79 -21.46
CA PHE A 170 -12.54 8.68 -20.72
C PHE A 170 -12.50 7.35 -21.47
N ILE A 171 -11.69 6.42 -20.95
CA ILE A 171 -11.63 5.03 -21.38
C ILE A 171 -12.12 4.15 -20.24
N HIS A 172 -13.04 3.23 -20.53
CA HIS A 172 -13.52 2.23 -19.59
C HIS A 172 -13.96 0.95 -20.31
N SER A 173 -14.41 -0.03 -19.54
CA SER A 173 -15.02 -1.26 -20.05
C SER A 173 -16.48 -1.29 -19.62
N SER A 174 -17.42 -1.33 -20.56
CA SER A 174 -18.86 -1.46 -20.24
C SER A 174 -19.29 -2.91 -20.03
N ASN A 175 -18.52 -3.88 -20.50
CA ASN A 175 -18.76 -5.31 -20.32
C ASN A 175 -17.48 -6.11 -20.60
N THR A 176 -17.49 -7.41 -20.32
CA THR A 176 -16.36 -8.30 -20.64
C THR A 176 -15.98 -8.18 -22.12
N ASP A 177 -14.69 -7.96 -22.39
CA ASP A 177 -14.08 -7.81 -23.73
C ASP A 177 -14.54 -6.58 -24.55
N ILE A 178 -15.19 -5.58 -23.93
CA ILE A 178 -15.59 -4.34 -24.60
C ILE A 178 -14.73 -3.18 -24.11
N LEU A 179 -14.04 -2.49 -25.03
CA LEU A 179 -13.35 -1.23 -24.75
C LEU A 179 -14.20 -0.05 -25.22
N ASN A 180 -14.58 0.82 -24.30
CA ASN A 180 -15.31 2.05 -24.58
C ASN A 180 -14.36 3.26 -24.56
N LEU A 181 -14.39 4.05 -25.63
CA LEU A 181 -13.78 5.37 -25.70
C LEU A 181 -14.92 6.40 -25.72
N VAL A 182 -15.15 7.07 -24.60
CA VAL A 182 -16.24 8.03 -24.43
C VAL A 182 -15.69 9.44 -24.58
N ALA A 183 -16.24 10.20 -25.51
CA ALA A 183 -15.92 11.62 -25.73
C ALA A 183 -17.05 12.31 -26.53
N PRO A 184 -17.35 13.60 -26.27
CA PRO A 184 -18.24 14.39 -27.14
C PRO A 184 -17.71 14.53 -28.58
N THR A 185 -16.39 14.51 -28.74
CA THR A 185 -15.73 14.44 -30.05
C THR A 185 -14.55 13.48 -29.93
N LEU A 186 -14.58 12.40 -30.71
CA LEU A 186 -13.48 11.47 -30.84
C LEU A 186 -12.78 11.68 -32.18
N THR A 187 -11.53 12.14 -32.13
CA THR A 187 -10.67 12.28 -33.33
C THR A 187 -9.66 11.15 -33.38
N LEU A 188 -9.70 10.36 -34.46
CA LEU A 188 -8.66 9.38 -34.77
C LEU A 188 -7.73 9.98 -35.83
N ASP A 189 -6.67 10.63 -35.38
CA ASP A 189 -5.64 11.21 -36.26
C ASP A 189 -4.46 10.25 -36.38
N ALA A 190 -4.31 9.64 -37.56
CA ALA A 190 -3.20 8.76 -37.87
C ALA A 190 -2.46 9.30 -39.10
N PRO A 191 -1.11 9.46 -39.04
CA PRO A 191 -0.33 10.03 -40.14
C PRO A 191 -0.32 9.15 -41.40
N THR A 192 -0.69 7.88 -41.27
CA THR A 192 -0.64 6.90 -42.37
C THR A 192 -1.99 6.22 -42.59
N LYS A 193 -2.53 5.51 -41.58
CA LYS A 193 -3.76 4.73 -41.72
C LYS A 193 -4.40 4.42 -40.36
N VAL A 194 -5.74 4.49 -40.32
CA VAL A 194 -6.57 3.81 -39.32
C VAL A 194 -7.09 2.50 -39.94
N THR A 195 -6.96 1.37 -39.25
CA THR A 195 -7.50 0.07 -39.68
C THR A 195 -8.48 -0.42 -38.63
N LEU A 196 -9.70 -0.75 -39.06
CA LEU A 196 -10.71 -1.42 -38.24
C LEU A 196 -10.87 -2.84 -38.77
N ASP A 197 -10.28 -3.80 -38.08
CA ASP A 197 -10.34 -5.23 -38.43
C ASP A 197 -11.39 -5.92 -37.57
N ALA A 198 -12.64 -5.75 -37.97
CA ALA A 198 -13.79 -6.38 -37.33
C ALA A 198 -14.72 -6.93 -38.42
N PRO A 199 -15.45 -8.03 -38.15
CA PRO A 199 -16.45 -8.54 -39.08
C PRO A 199 -17.51 -7.50 -39.46
N ILE A 200 -17.79 -6.58 -38.53
CA ILE A 200 -18.76 -5.50 -38.68
C ILE A 200 -18.17 -4.24 -38.05
N VAL A 201 -18.27 -3.12 -38.76
CA VAL A 201 -18.04 -1.78 -38.22
C VAL A 201 -19.36 -1.02 -38.36
N ASN A 202 -20.02 -0.75 -37.23
CA ASN A 202 -21.20 0.09 -37.21
C ASN A 202 -20.78 1.54 -37.00
N ILE A 203 -21.18 2.43 -37.91
CA ILE A 203 -21.06 3.88 -37.73
C ILE A 203 -22.47 4.38 -37.66
N ASP A 204 -22.88 4.77 -36.47
CA ASP A 204 -24.24 5.12 -36.15
C ASP A 204 -24.27 6.45 -35.42
N ASN A 205 -25.42 7.10 -35.50
CA ASN A 205 -25.75 8.22 -34.66
C ASN A 205 -27.04 7.85 -33.92
N ASP A 206 -26.95 7.71 -32.60
CA ASP A 206 -28.10 7.38 -31.74
C ASP A 206 -29.21 8.46 -31.81
N ASP A 207 -28.94 9.64 -32.39
CA ASP A 207 -29.94 10.65 -32.71
C ASP A 207 -30.65 10.34 -34.04
N GLU A 208 -31.84 9.76 -33.92
CA GLU A 208 -32.78 9.42 -35.00
C GLU A 208 -33.10 10.57 -35.99
N ALA A 209 -32.82 11.82 -35.64
CA ALA A 209 -33.03 12.98 -36.51
C ALA A 209 -31.76 13.44 -37.25
N ALA A 210 -30.59 12.93 -36.89
CA ALA A 210 -29.31 13.36 -37.42
C ALA A 210 -28.77 12.40 -38.49
N LEU A 211 -28.15 12.95 -39.52
CA LEU A 211 -27.52 12.15 -40.57
C LEU A 211 -26.15 11.65 -40.10
N VAL A 212 -25.82 10.40 -40.43
CA VAL A 212 -24.45 9.88 -40.38
C VAL A 212 -23.78 10.21 -41.71
N ASP A 213 -22.84 11.17 -41.70
CA ASP A 213 -22.08 11.53 -42.88
C ASP A 213 -20.77 10.72 -42.96
N LEU A 214 -20.67 9.83 -43.95
CA LEU A 214 -19.42 9.19 -44.32
C LEU A 214 -18.78 9.95 -45.49
N ASN A 215 -17.84 10.85 -45.19
CA ASN A 215 -17.07 11.55 -46.21
C ASN A 215 -15.76 10.82 -46.56
N ILE A 216 -15.62 10.40 -47.81
CA ILE A 216 -14.41 9.74 -48.32
C ILE A 216 -13.79 10.65 -49.38
N ALA A 217 -12.66 11.30 -49.05
CA ALA A 217 -11.97 12.23 -49.95
C ALA A 217 -11.24 11.55 -51.14
N GLY A 218 -11.31 10.21 -51.23
CA GLY A 218 -10.66 9.40 -52.26
C GLY A 218 -11.59 8.33 -52.84
N HIS A 219 -11.12 7.09 -52.94
CA HIS A 219 -11.91 5.98 -53.46
C HIS A 219 -12.40 5.07 -52.34
N ALA A 220 -13.69 4.74 -52.36
CA ALA A 220 -14.25 3.64 -51.59
C ALA A 220 -14.08 2.33 -52.37
N HIS A 221 -13.51 1.30 -51.75
CA HIS A 221 -13.40 -0.03 -52.35
C HIS A 221 -14.30 -1.01 -51.59
N ILE A 222 -15.29 -1.55 -52.30
CA ILE A 222 -16.28 -2.48 -51.74
C ILE A 222 -16.12 -3.81 -52.46
N THR A 223 -15.81 -4.86 -51.70
CA THR A 223 -15.46 -6.18 -52.26
C THR A 223 -16.65 -7.10 -52.46
N ASN A 224 -17.80 -6.81 -51.84
CA ASN A 224 -18.98 -7.67 -51.92
C ASN A 224 -20.25 -6.90 -52.32
N THR A 225 -20.93 -6.24 -51.37
CA THR A 225 -22.22 -5.58 -51.62
C THR A 225 -22.25 -4.21 -50.97
N LEU A 226 -22.79 -3.24 -51.70
CA LEU A 226 -23.18 -1.94 -51.16
C LEU A 226 -24.70 -1.85 -51.15
N ASN A 227 -25.27 -1.74 -49.95
CA ASN A 227 -26.70 -1.49 -49.78
C ASN A 227 -26.88 -0.03 -49.37
N ILE A 228 -27.61 0.74 -50.19
CA ILE A 228 -27.99 2.12 -49.88
C ILE A 228 -29.48 2.11 -49.60
N GLY A 229 -29.85 2.23 -48.33
CA GLY A 229 -31.24 2.47 -47.92
C GLY A 229 -31.53 3.96 -47.93
N GLY A 230 -32.66 4.37 -48.50
CA GLY A 230 -33.25 5.69 -48.25
C GLY A 230 -34.27 5.58 -47.10
N ARG A 231 -34.43 6.66 -46.33
CA ARG A 231 -35.69 6.91 -45.62
C ARG A 231 -36.73 7.43 -46.60
#